data_AF-A0A6L6U9E2-F1
#
_entry.id   AF-A0A6L6U9E2-F1
#
_cell.length_a   1.000
_cell.length_b   1.000
_cell.length_c   1.000
_cell.angle_alpha   90.00
_cell.angle_beta   90.00
_cell.angle_gamma   90.00
#
_symmetry.space_group_name_H-M   'P 1'
#
loop_
_entity.id
_entity.type
_entity.pdbx_description
1 polymer ?
#
loop_
_entity_poly.entity_id
_entity_poly.type
_entity_poly.pdbx_seq_one_letter_code
_entity_poly.pdbx_strand_id
1 'polypeptide(L)'
;MLKKTLIFFTLFLITNFGFSQSENIKIKSDKLDEFNYIKADDFYLTHHLYIDLFLRENLFPEATPEDVYAIISALKKYVSIEHNLDIEIDTPGKRDYLIRFAILKKEDGTELLIAFTNWNSKEQKFEKNIKIENDSYTRWYFLNKDKMTYRKDMSNKNDYSKLSKSDLANAYLFDEVYENDYKIKSTIDEVLSKTDLNLEEKITANLMLLKYYIFKREVNHISQQTEYLNQLFINNASKPNLKALEMAFKATKFQIELMHKTN
;
A
#
# COMPACT_ATOMS: atom_id res chain seq x y z
N MET A 1 -22.16 -7.28 68.37
CA MET A 1 -21.89 -6.21 67.40
C MET A 1 -21.76 -6.83 66.02
N LEU A 2 -22.64 -6.41 65.11
CA LEU A 2 -22.84 -7.01 63.79
C LEU A 2 -22.28 -6.08 62.71
N LYS A 3 -21.82 -6.68 61.61
CA LYS A 3 -21.48 -6.10 60.30
C LYS A 3 -20.04 -5.61 60.14
N LYS A 4 -19.35 -5.80 59.02
CA LYS A 4 -19.48 -6.65 57.80
C LYS A 4 -18.20 -6.26 57.02
N THR A 5 -17.60 -7.27 56.41
CA THR A 5 -16.73 -7.27 55.23
C THR A 5 -16.63 -5.96 54.42
N LEU A 6 -15.39 -5.56 54.07
CA LEU A 6 -15.02 -5.32 52.67
C LEU A 6 -13.49 -5.25 52.49
N ILE A 7 -12.94 -6.26 51.84
CA ILE A 7 -11.59 -6.26 51.25
C ILE A 7 -11.68 -5.38 50.01
N PHE A 8 -11.00 -4.24 49.98
CA PHE A 8 -10.83 -3.44 48.77
C PHE A 8 -9.64 -3.98 47.99
N PHE A 9 -9.93 -4.94 47.10
CA PHE A 9 -9.05 -5.35 46.03
C PHE A 9 -9.22 -4.31 44.91
N THR A 10 -8.42 -3.25 44.91
CA THR A 10 -8.41 -2.30 43.78
C THR A 10 -7.54 -2.89 42.69
N LEU A 11 -8.15 -3.78 41.91
CA LEU A 11 -7.65 -4.21 40.61
C LEU A 11 -7.69 -2.96 39.70
N PHE A 12 -6.60 -2.20 39.64
CA PHE A 12 -6.39 -1.28 38.52
C PHE A 12 -6.11 -2.15 37.29
N LEU A 13 -7.17 -2.70 36.71
CA LEU A 13 -7.21 -2.98 35.28
C LEU A 13 -7.14 -1.60 34.62
N ILE A 14 -5.92 -1.09 34.45
CA ILE A 14 -5.66 -0.20 33.34
C ILE A 14 -5.97 -1.06 32.13
N THR A 15 -7.20 -0.94 31.63
CA THR A 15 -7.52 -1.34 30.28
C THR A 15 -6.64 -0.49 29.40
N ASN A 16 -5.42 -0.98 29.13
CA ASN A 16 -4.76 -0.70 27.88
C ASN A 16 -5.85 -1.00 26.85
N PHE A 17 -6.36 0.05 26.21
CA PHE A 17 -7.06 -0.11 24.96
C PHE A 17 -6.02 -0.73 24.02
N GLY A 18 -5.95 -2.06 24.06
CA GLY A 18 -5.29 -2.86 23.05
C GLY A 18 -6.14 -2.69 21.81
N PHE A 19 -5.90 -1.60 21.09
CA PHE A 19 -6.09 -1.64 19.65
C PHE A 19 -5.36 -2.90 19.17
N SER A 20 -5.98 -3.66 18.28
CA SER A 20 -5.36 -4.80 17.61
C SER A 20 -4.15 -4.30 16.83
N GLN A 21 -3.07 -4.12 17.56
CA GLN A 21 -1.76 -3.73 17.12
C GLN A 21 -1.07 -5.07 16.93
N SER A 22 -0.63 -5.34 15.71
CA SER A 22 0.21 -6.52 15.46
C SER A 22 1.34 -6.53 16.50
N GLU A 23 1.69 -7.72 17.01
CA GLU A 23 2.66 -7.88 18.11
C GLU A 23 3.99 -7.15 17.84
N ASN A 24 4.33 -6.96 16.57
CA ASN A 24 5.58 -6.36 16.12
C ASN A 24 5.50 -4.85 15.83
N ILE A 25 4.32 -4.22 15.85
CA ILE A 25 4.14 -2.84 15.40
C ILE A 25 3.92 -1.92 16.60
N LYS A 26 4.63 -0.80 16.66
CA LYS A 26 4.48 0.23 17.70
C LYS A 26 4.20 1.57 17.04
N ILE A 27 3.08 2.19 17.40
CA ILE A 27 2.73 3.55 16.98
C ILE A 27 3.33 4.50 18.02
N LYS A 28 4.19 5.42 17.60
CA LYS A 28 5.01 6.30 18.46
C LYS A 28 4.59 7.77 18.48
N SER A 29 3.45 8.10 17.89
CA SER A 29 3.08 9.51 17.70
C SER A 29 2.65 10.18 19.00
N ASP A 30 3.10 11.41 19.21
CA ASP A 30 2.91 12.17 20.46
C ASP A 30 1.43 12.45 20.78
N LYS A 31 0.57 12.49 19.75
CA LYS A 31 -0.89 12.60 19.87
C LYS A 31 -1.55 11.54 19.00
N LEU A 32 -2.40 10.72 19.62
CA LEU A 32 -3.20 9.70 18.97
C LEU A 32 -4.66 10.13 18.80
N ASP A 33 -4.89 11.44 18.62
CA ASP A 33 -6.21 11.94 18.29
C ASP A 33 -6.63 11.40 16.92
N GLU A 34 -7.90 10.99 16.79
CA GLU A 34 -8.42 10.45 15.55
C GLU A 34 -8.79 11.59 14.59
N PHE A 35 -7.96 11.86 13.59
CA PHE A 35 -8.19 12.92 12.61
C PHE A 35 -8.96 12.42 11.38
N ASN A 36 -8.79 11.15 11.00
CA ASN A 36 -9.41 10.56 9.81
C ASN A 36 -9.19 11.41 8.55
N TYR A 37 -8.01 12.00 8.39
CA TYR A 37 -7.73 13.01 7.37
C TYR A 37 -7.70 12.41 5.96
N ILE A 38 -7.00 11.30 5.79
CA ILE A 38 -6.79 10.63 4.49
C ILE A 38 -8.11 10.06 3.98
N LYS A 39 -8.51 10.50 2.77
CA LYS A 39 -9.73 10.01 2.08
C LYS A 39 -9.45 9.05 0.93
N ALA A 40 -8.18 8.72 0.70
CA ALA A 40 -7.76 7.77 -0.34
C ALA A 40 -8.47 6.41 -0.18
N ASP A 41 -8.93 5.85 -1.30
CA ASP A 41 -9.50 4.52 -1.37
C ASP A 41 -8.44 3.47 -1.03
N ASP A 42 -8.88 2.41 -0.33
CA ASP A 42 -7.99 1.35 0.13
C ASP A 42 -7.29 0.61 -1.01
N PHE A 43 -7.87 0.59 -2.21
CA PHE A 43 -7.20 0.09 -3.41
C PHE A 43 -5.87 0.80 -3.66
N TYR A 44 -5.86 2.13 -3.67
CA TYR A 44 -4.64 2.90 -3.93
C TYR A 44 -3.65 2.82 -2.77
N LEU A 45 -4.15 2.90 -1.52
CA LEU A 45 -3.32 2.80 -0.32
C LEU A 45 -2.61 1.45 -0.25
N THR A 46 -3.34 0.35 -0.37
CA THR A 46 -2.78 -1.00 -0.34
C THR A 46 -1.85 -1.26 -1.51
N HIS A 47 -2.19 -0.77 -2.71
CA HIS A 47 -1.35 -0.96 -3.90
C HIS A 47 0.03 -0.30 -3.75
N HIS A 48 0.05 0.98 -3.42
CA HIS A 48 1.28 1.75 -3.39
C HIS A 48 2.11 1.48 -2.13
N LEU A 49 1.49 1.54 -0.95
CA LEU A 49 2.23 1.48 0.31
C LEU A 49 2.85 0.12 0.55
N TYR A 50 2.14 -0.97 0.24
CA TYR A 50 2.69 -2.31 0.43
C TYR A 50 3.96 -2.54 -0.41
N ILE A 51 3.87 -2.23 -1.71
CA ILE A 51 5.01 -2.42 -2.61
C ILE A 51 6.17 -1.52 -2.21
N ASP A 52 5.90 -0.24 -1.95
CA ASP A 52 6.95 0.74 -1.77
C ASP A 52 7.61 0.72 -0.39
N LEU A 53 6.87 0.35 0.67
CA LEU A 53 7.36 0.40 2.05
C LEU A 53 7.78 -0.95 2.60
N PHE A 54 7.50 -2.07 1.92
CA PHE A 54 7.82 -3.40 2.45
C PHE A 54 8.64 -4.23 1.45
N LEU A 55 8.18 -4.29 0.20
CA LEU A 55 8.81 -5.15 -0.81
C LEU A 55 10.02 -4.50 -1.49
N ARG A 56 9.91 -3.22 -1.86
CA ARG A 56 11.01 -2.52 -2.53
C ARG A 56 12.18 -2.34 -1.55
N GLU A 57 13.40 -2.42 -2.07
CA GLU A 57 14.65 -2.43 -1.27
C GLU A 57 14.70 -3.55 -0.21
N ASN A 58 13.79 -4.53 -0.28
CA ASN A 58 13.68 -5.62 0.67
C ASN A 58 13.57 -5.12 2.13
N LEU A 59 12.77 -4.07 2.35
CA LEU A 59 12.69 -3.37 3.63
C LEU A 59 12.08 -4.25 4.74
N PHE A 60 10.96 -4.90 4.46
CA PHE A 60 10.31 -5.82 5.38
C PHE A 60 9.44 -6.84 4.61
N PRO A 61 10.06 -7.73 3.80
CA PRO A 61 9.33 -8.68 2.94
C PRO A 61 8.52 -9.72 3.72
N GLU A 62 8.82 -9.94 4.99
CA GLU A 62 8.10 -10.84 5.90
C GLU A 62 6.81 -10.25 6.47
N ALA A 63 6.44 -9.02 6.13
CA ALA A 63 5.22 -8.37 6.60
C ALA A 63 3.96 -9.20 6.30
N THR A 64 3.16 -9.45 7.32
CA THR A 64 1.86 -10.14 7.18
C THR A 64 0.76 -9.19 6.71
N PRO A 65 -0.36 -9.70 6.17
CA PRO A 65 -1.52 -8.86 5.88
C PRO A 65 -2.01 -8.08 7.11
N GLU A 66 -1.93 -8.66 8.30
CA GLU A 66 -2.26 -8.02 9.57
C GLU A 66 -1.33 -6.84 9.89
N ASP A 67 -0.02 -7.00 9.67
CA ASP A 67 0.96 -5.93 9.86
C ASP A 67 0.66 -4.73 8.97
N VAL A 68 0.50 -4.99 7.67
CA VAL A 68 0.27 -3.93 6.67
C VAL A 68 -1.10 -3.29 6.89
N TYR A 69 -2.13 -4.07 7.23
CA TYR A 69 -3.45 -3.55 7.58
C TYR A 69 -3.40 -2.62 8.80
N ALA A 70 -2.68 -2.99 9.85
CA ALA A 70 -2.54 -2.16 11.04
C ALA A 70 -1.87 -0.80 10.72
N ILE A 71 -0.85 -0.82 9.85
CA ILE A 71 -0.15 0.39 9.39
C ILE A 71 -1.06 1.30 8.55
N ILE A 72 -1.78 0.73 7.58
CA ILE A 72 -2.72 1.49 6.73
C ILE A 72 -3.86 2.06 7.57
N SER A 73 -4.38 1.29 8.52
CA SER A 73 -5.44 1.73 9.44
C SER A 73 -4.96 2.88 10.34
N ALA A 74 -3.76 2.76 10.91
CA ALA A 74 -3.15 3.81 11.72
C ALA A 74 -2.91 5.08 10.89
N LEU A 75 -2.42 4.94 9.65
CA LEU A 75 -2.24 6.03 8.70
C LEU A 75 -3.54 6.79 8.48
N LYS A 76 -4.62 6.10 8.11
CA LYS A 76 -5.91 6.74 7.85
C LYS A 76 -6.45 7.47 9.08
N LYS A 77 -6.25 6.87 10.26
CA LYS A 77 -6.83 7.32 11.52
C LYS A 77 -6.11 8.51 12.14
N TYR A 78 -4.78 8.48 12.18
CA TYR A 78 -3.99 9.38 13.03
C TYR A 78 -3.18 10.44 12.28
N VAL A 79 -2.97 10.32 10.97
CA VAL A 79 -2.21 11.35 10.24
C VAL A 79 -3.07 12.59 9.95
N SER A 80 -2.48 13.77 9.99
CA SER A 80 -3.08 15.04 9.52
C SER A 80 -2.00 16.01 9.03
N ILE A 81 -2.40 17.20 8.56
CA ILE A 81 -1.44 18.26 8.19
C ILE A 81 -0.54 18.65 9.36
N GLU A 82 -1.10 18.71 10.57
CA GLU A 82 -0.39 19.20 11.76
C GLU A 82 0.28 18.08 12.56
N HIS A 83 -0.11 16.82 12.31
CA HIS A 83 0.33 15.67 13.12
C HIS A 83 0.82 14.55 12.21
N ASN A 84 2.14 14.30 12.28
CA ASN A 84 2.79 13.18 11.63
C ASN A 84 2.46 11.87 12.36
N LEU A 85 2.55 10.76 11.64
CA LEU A 85 2.44 9.42 12.20
C LEU A 85 3.78 8.70 12.15
N ASP A 86 4.35 8.41 13.32
CA ASP A 86 5.55 7.59 13.48
C ASP A 86 5.19 6.15 13.86
N ILE A 87 5.75 5.20 13.13
CA ILE A 87 5.60 3.76 13.33
C ILE A 87 6.99 3.13 13.45
N GLU A 88 7.14 2.24 14.43
CA GLU A 88 8.26 1.33 14.56
C GLU A 88 7.78 -0.10 14.37
N ILE A 89 8.52 -0.89 13.60
CA ILE A 89 8.29 -2.31 13.40
C ILE A 89 9.50 -3.05 13.98
N ASP A 90 9.26 -3.89 14.98
CA ASP A 90 10.27 -4.75 15.57
C ASP A 90 10.69 -5.80 14.53
N THR A 91 12.00 -5.88 14.28
CA THR A 91 12.59 -6.84 13.34
C THR A 91 13.59 -7.72 14.09
N PRO A 92 13.21 -8.94 14.51
CA PRO A 92 14.06 -9.78 15.33
C PRO A 92 15.45 -10.01 14.74
N GLY A 93 16.49 -9.77 15.55
CA GLY A 93 17.89 -9.95 15.13
C GLY A 93 18.41 -8.90 14.14
N LYS A 94 17.61 -7.88 13.83
CA LYS A 94 17.97 -6.75 12.95
C LYS A 94 17.64 -5.44 13.67
N ARG A 95 17.92 -4.32 13.00
CA ARG A 95 17.52 -3.00 13.48
C ARG A 95 16.06 -2.75 13.07
N ASP A 96 15.26 -2.31 14.05
CA ASP A 96 13.87 -1.94 13.87
C ASP A 96 13.65 -1.05 12.65
N TYR A 97 12.57 -1.33 11.93
CA TYR A 97 12.18 -0.59 10.77
C TYR A 97 11.27 0.57 11.17
N LEU A 98 11.68 1.80 10.84
CA LEU A 98 10.95 3.01 11.21
C LEU A 98 10.30 3.62 9.98
N ILE A 99 9.04 4.02 10.11
CA ILE A 99 8.27 4.72 9.08
C ILE A 99 7.68 5.98 9.70
N ARG A 100 7.86 7.13 9.04
CA ARG A 100 7.19 8.39 9.36
C ARG A 100 6.31 8.80 8.19
N PHE A 101 5.03 9.00 8.46
CA PHE A 101 4.08 9.58 7.52
C PHE A 101 3.84 11.05 7.86
N ALA A 102 3.88 11.92 6.86
CA ALA A 102 3.61 13.35 6.99
C ALA A 102 2.72 13.82 5.84
N ILE A 103 1.92 14.85 6.09
CA ILE A 103 1.12 15.52 5.06
C ILE A 103 1.71 16.89 4.78
N LEU A 104 2.05 17.14 3.52
CA LEU A 104 2.43 18.46 3.03
C LEU A 104 1.29 19.02 2.20
N LYS A 105 0.71 20.13 2.65
CA LYS A 105 -0.26 20.92 1.90
C LYS A 105 0.40 22.17 1.33
N LYS A 106 0.34 22.34 0.01
CA LYS A 106 0.83 23.54 -0.68
C LYS A 106 -0.22 24.65 -0.65
N GLU A 107 0.23 25.88 -0.94
CA GLU A 107 -0.64 27.06 -1.02
C GLU A 107 -1.76 26.91 -2.07
N ASP A 108 -1.49 26.19 -3.17
CA ASP A 108 -2.47 25.92 -4.23
C ASP A 108 -3.50 24.83 -3.86
N GLY A 109 -3.44 24.29 -2.64
CA GLY A 109 -4.32 23.24 -2.14
C GLY A 109 -3.87 21.82 -2.49
N THR A 110 -2.76 21.64 -3.22
CA THR A 110 -2.16 20.33 -3.47
C THR A 110 -1.74 19.66 -2.18
N GLU A 111 -2.11 18.40 -2.00
CA GLU A 111 -1.77 17.61 -0.81
C GLU A 111 -0.90 16.40 -1.18
N LEU A 112 0.15 16.19 -0.39
CA LEU A 112 1.11 15.11 -0.56
C LEU A 112 1.20 14.31 0.73
N LEU A 113 1.00 12.99 0.65
CA LEU A 113 1.43 12.07 1.68
C LEU A 113 2.90 11.72 1.42
N ILE A 114 3.73 11.89 2.44
CA ILE A 114 5.15 11.59 2.38
C ILE A 114 5.45 10.49 3.38
N ALA A 115 6.07 9.41 2.92
CA ALA A 115 6.56 8.34 3.76
C ALA A 115 8.09 8.37 3.79
N PHE A 116 8.66 8.57 4.97
CA PHE A 116 10.09 8.49 5.23
C PHE A 116 10.41 7.20 5.95
N THR A 117 11.55 6.61 5.65
CA THR A 117 12.04 5.46 6.41
C THR A 117 13.44 5.67 6.94
N ASN A 118 13.85 4.84 7.90
CA ASN A 118 15.22 4.80 8.38
C ASN A 118 16.16 3.99 7.47
N TRP A 119 15.73 3.57 6.27
CA TRP A 119 16.64 2.97 5.29
C TRP A 119 17.47 4.04 4.60
N ASN A 120 18.79 3.96 4.72
CA ASN A 120 19.71 4.79 3.95
C ASN A 120 19.91 4.15 2.57
N SER A 121 19.39 4.79 1.52
CA SER A 121 19.40 4.23 0.16
C SER A 121 20.82 4.13 -0.41
N LYS A 122 21.73 5.00 0.04
CA LYS A 122 23.12 5.06 -0.43
C LYS A 122 24.00 4.01 0.24
N GLU A 123 23.85 3.85 1.54
CA GLU A 123 24.62 2.89 2.34
C GLU A 123 23.98 1.50 2.43
N GLN A 124 22.73 1.37 1.95
CA GLN A 124 21.95 0.13 1.96
C GLN A 124 21.86 -0.50 3.35
N LYS A 125 21.54 0.31 4.36
CA LYS A 125 21.38 -0.15 5.74
C LYS A 125 20.33 0.66 6.49
N PHE A 126 19.76 0.04 7.53
CA PHE A 126 18.88 0.74 8.46
C PHE A 126 19.68 1.62 9.42
N GLU A 127 19.24 2.86 9.60
CA GLU A 127 19.75 3.84 10.53
C GLU A 127 18.96 3.87 11.84
N LYS A 128 19.56 4.37 12.92
CA LYS A 128 18.89 4.40 14.23
C LYS A 128 17.64 5.29 14.22
N ASN A 129 17.70 6.38 13.46
CA ASN A 129 16.64 7.37 13.35
C ASN A 129 16.42 7.69 11.87
N ILE A 130 15.21 8.14 11.53
CA ILE A 130 14.92 8.76 10.23
C ILE A 130 15.67 10.09 10.15
N LYS A 131 16.48 10.28 9.11
CA LYS A 131 17.27 11.50 8.89
C LYS A 131 17.07 11.97 7.45
N ILE A 132 16.30 13.04 7.27
CA ILE A 132 15.99 13.61 5.94
C ILE A 132 17.28 14.01 5.19
N GLU A 133 18.33 14.41 5.93
CA GLU A 133 19.63 14.81 5.40
C GLU A 133 20.48 13.65 4.83
N ASN A 134 20.16 12.39 5.17
CA ASN A 134 21.02 11.22 4.91
C ASN A 134 20.52 10.30 3.79
N ASP A 135 19.86 10.83 2.76
CA ASP A 135 19.29 10.02 1.67
C ASP A 135 18.34 8.92 2.17
N SER A 136 17.62 9.20 3.27
CA SER A 136 16.54 8.35 3.79
C SER A 136 15.58 8.02 2.65
N TYR A 137 15.28 6.73 2.50
CA TYR A 137 14.34 6.29 1.49
C TYR A 137 12.99 6.94 1.73
N THR A 138 12.58 7.74 0.74
CA THR A 138 11.42 8.60 0.83
C THR A 138 10.50 8.34 -0.36
N ARG A 139 9.20 8.30 -0.09
CA ARG A 139 8.15 8.15 -1.10
C ARG A 139 7.13 9.27 -0.97
N TRP A 140 6.69 9.76 -2.13
CA TRP A 140 5.82 10.91 -2.27
C TRP A 140 4.58 10.49 -3.03
N TYR A 141 3.43 10.71 -2.42
CA TYR A 141 2.14 10.32 -2.96
C TYR A 141 1.25 11.55 -3.09
N PHE A 142 0.84 11.87 -4.30
CA PHE A 142 -0.16 12.90 -4.54
C PHE A 142 -1.54 12.39 -4.15
N LEU A 143 -2.24 13.18 -3.34
CA LEU A 143 -3.59 12.92 -2.88
C LEU A 143 -4.57 13.77 -3.69
N ASN A 144 -5.47 13.11 -4.42
CA ASN A 144 -6.55 13.76 -5.15
C ASN A 144 -7.88 13.12 -4.75
N LYS A 145 -8.55 13.70 -3.74
CA LYS A 145 -9.76 13.15 -3.11
C LYS A 145 -9.54 11.69 -2.65
N ASP A 146 -10.17 10.72 -3.29
CA ASP A 146 -10.04 9.28 -3.00
C ASP A 146 -8.95 8.58 -3.83
N LYS A 147 -8.32 9.27 -4.79
CA LYS A 147 -7.18 8.73 -5.54
C LYS A 147 -5.85 9.08 -4.86
N MET A 148 -4.93 8.13 -4.88
CA MET A 148 -3.55 8.34 -4.45
C MET A 148 -2.60 7.82 -5.53
N THR A 149 -1.62 8.63 -5.91
CA THR A 149 -0.67 8.28 -6.97
C THR A 149 0.75 8.55 -6.53
N TYR A 150 1.68 7.64 -6.85
CA TYR A 150 3.10 7.92 -6.67
C TYR A 150 3.57 9.01 -7.64
N ARG A 151 4.11 10.12 -7.11
CA ARG A 151 4.62 11.25 -7.91
C ARG A 151 5.97 11.70 -7.39
N LYS A 152 7.01 11.52 -8.19
CA LYS A 152 8.31 12.17 -7.94
C LYS A 152 8.34 13.58 -8.53
N ASP A 153 7.66 13.78 -9.65
CA ASP A 153 7.50 15.03 -10.37
C ASP A 153 6.10 15.62 -10.12
N MET A 154 6.07 16.79 -9.48
CA MET A 154 4.85 17.43 -8.98
C MET A 154 4.00 18.11 -10.08
N SER A 155 3.99 17.57 -11.30
CA SER A 155 3.18 18.07 -12.44
C SER A 155 1.76 17.49 -12.37
N ASN A 156 0.74 18.25 -12.80
CA ASN A 156 -0.64 17.79 -12.97
C ASN A 156 -0.98 17.36 -14.41
N LYS A 157 0.03 17.19 -15.25
CA LYS A 157 -0.11 16.79 -16.67
C LYS A 157 0.66 15.51 -16.91
N ASN A 158 -0.05 14.46 -17.30
CA ASN A 158 0.53 13.22 -17.80
C ASN A 158 0.55 13.25 -19.33
N ASP A 159 1.71 13.02 -19.93
CA ASP A 159 1.84 12.82 -21.38
C ASP A 159 1.73 11.33 -21.70
N TYR A 160 0.57 10.93 -22.22
CA TYR A 160 0.29 9.55 -22.61
C TYR A 160 0.70 9.22 -24.06
N SER A 161 1.16 10.21 -24.83
CA SER A 161 1.32 10.09 -26.29
C SER A 161 2.33 9.02 -26.73
N LYS A 162 3.27 8.66 -25.86
CA LYS A 162 4.35 7.69 -26.13
C LYS A 162 4.12 6.32 -25.48
N LEU A 163 3.03 6.13 -24.76
CA LEU A 163 2.78 4.87 -24.06
C LEU A 163 2.24 3.80 -25.01
N SER A 164 2.71 2.57 -24.84
CA SER A 164 2.04 1.41 -25.43
C SER A 164 0.62 1.28 -24.87
N LYS A 165 -0.28 0.57 -25.54
CA LYS A 165 -1.65 0.34 -25.02
C LYS A 165 -1.65 -0.36 -23.66
N SER A 166 -0.69 -1.27 -23.42
CA SER A 166 -0.53 -1.93 -22.12
C SER A 166 -0.09 -0.92 -21.05
N ASP A 167 0.92 -0.10 -21.35
CA ASP A 167 1.38 0.93 -20.40
C ASP A 167 0.30 1.98 -20.14
N LEU A 168 -0.51 2.29 -21.17
CA LEU A 168 -1.61 3.25 -21.09
C LEU A 168 -2.71 2.76 -20.14
N ALA A 169 -3.13 1.50 -20.25
CA ALA A 169 -4.11 0.94 -19.33
C ALA A 169 -3.59 0.90 -17.88
N ASN A 170 -2.29 0.65 -17.68
CA ASN A 170 -1.68 0.70 -16.36
C ASN A 170 -1.64 2.16 -15.83
N ALA A 171 -1.29 3.12 -16.70
CA ALA A 171 -1.29 4.53 -16.34
C ALA A 171 -2.69 5.01 -15.94
N TYR A 172 -3.73 4.71 -16.73
CA TYR A 172 -5.10 5.07 -16.40
C TYR A 172 -5.60 4.47 -15.08
N LEU A 173 -5.19 3.24 -14.75
CA LEU A 173 -5.63 2.59 -13.51
C LEU A 173 -5.02 3.24 -12.25
N PHE A 174 -3.82 3.80 -12.38
CA PHE A 174 -3.04 4.32 -11.24
C PHE A 174 -2.75 5.82 -11.34
N ASP A 175 -3.45 6.55 -12.21
CA ASP A 175 -3.38 8.00 -12.27
C ASP A 175 -4.49 8.66 -11.43
N GLU A 176 -4.33 9.97 -11.25
CA GLU A 176 -5.18 10.84 -10.48
C GLU A 176 -6.37 11.39 -11.29
N VAL A 177 -6.48 11.01 -12.57
CA VAL A 177 -7.39 11.63 -13.55
C VAL A 177 -8.66 10.78 -13.65
N TYR A 178 -9.77 11.29 -13.13
CA TYR A 178 -11.04 10.54 -13.09
C TYR A 178 -11.60 10.26 -14.50
N GLU A 179 -11.35 11.15 -15.45
CA GLU A 179 -11.76 10.98 -16.85
C GLU A 179 -11.01 9.83 -17.55
N ASN A 180 -10.02 9.23 -16.92
CA ASN A 180 -9.37 8.04 -17.49
C ASN A 180 -10.00 6.74 -16.98
N ASP A 181 -10.77 6.77 -15.89
CA ASP A 181 -11.36 5.57 -15.28
C ASP A 181 -12.28 4.82 -16.24
N TYR A 182 -13.08 5.55 -17.03
CA TYR A 182 -13.99 4.95 -18.02
C TYR A 182 -13.25 4.29 -19.20
N LYS A 183 -11.95 4.58 -19.40
CA LYS A 183 -11.14 4.04 -20.50
C LYS A 183 -10.34 2.82 -20.09
N ILE A 184 -10.20 2.53 -18.79
CA ILE A 184 -9.32 1.47 -18.30
C ILE A 184 -9.71 0.13 -18.92
N LYS A 185 -10.97 -0.30 -18.73
CA LYS A 185 -11.45 -1.61 -19.19
C LYS A 185 -11.35 -1.78 -20.71
N SER A 186 -11.80 -0.80 -21.48
CA SER A 186 -11.73 -0.87 -22.95
C SER A 186 -10.28 -0.93 -23.45
N THR A 187 -9.35 -0.23 -22.78
CA THR A 187 -7.93 -0.27 -23.15
C THR A 187 -7.31 -1.63 -22.83
N ILE A 188 -7.67 -2.25 -21.71
CA ILE A 188 -7.26 -3.63 -21.36
C ILE A 188 -7.82 -4.63 -22.37
N ASP A 189 -9.10 -4.52 -22.71
CA ASP A 189 -9.77 -5.42 -23.65
C ASP A 189 -9.17 -5.34 -25.06
N GLU A 190 -8.80 -4.13 -25.51
CA GLU A 190 -8.12 -3.93 -26.78
C GLU A 190 -6.78 -4.69 -26.81
N VAL A 191 -5.99 -4.64 -25.73
CA VAL A 191 -4.75 -5.41 -25.61
C VAL A 191 -5.03 -6.91 -25.67
N LEU A 192 -5.99 -7.39 -24.87
CA LEU A 192 -6.33 -8.82 -24.79
C LEU A 192 -6.95 -9.38 -26.09
N SER A 193 -7.53 -8.53 -26.94
CA SER A 193 -8.11 -8.93 -28.22
C SER A 193 -7.06 -9.23 -29.31
N LYS A 194 -5.81 -8.82 -29.11
CA LYS A 194 -4.72 -9.08 -30.07
C LYS A 194 -4.42 -10.57 -30.15
N THR A 195 -4.34 -11.09 -31.38
CA THR A 195 -4.14 -12.53 -31.64
C THR A 195 -2.70 -13.00 -31.46
N ASP A 196 -1.75 -12.07 -31.47
CA ASP A 196 -0.30 -12.31 -31.51
C ASP A 196 0.41 -11.96 -30.19
N LEU A 197 -0.32 -11.80 -29.09
CA LEU A 197 0.28 -11.54 -27.78
C LEU A 197 1.23 -12.67 -27.39
N ASN A 198 2.46 -12.29 -27.07
CA ASN A 198 3.37 -13.23 -26.42
C ASN A 198 2.88 -13.52 -24.98
N LEU A 199 3.46 -14.54 -24.35
CA LEU A 199 3.01 -14.99 -23.03
C LEU A 199 3.16 -13.91 -21.95
N GLU A 200 4.23 -13.12 -21.98
CA GLU A 200 4.48 -12.06 -20.99
C GLU A 200 3.46 -10.94 -21.14
N GLU A 201 3.16 -10.51 -22.37
CA GLU A 201 2.13 -9.51 -22.65
C GLU A 201 0.75 -9.99 -22.22
N LYS A 202 0.44 -11.26 -22.52
CA LYS A 202 -0.82 -11.88 -22.10
C LYS A 202 -0.96 -11.91 -20.59
N ILE A 203 0.08 -12.32 -19.86
CA ILE A 203 0.06 -12.32 -18.38
C ILE A 203 -0.06 -10.90 -17.85
N THR A 204 0.69 -9.95 -18.41
CA THR A 204 0.66 -8.53 -18.01
C THR A 204 -0.73 -7.93 -18.15
N ALA A 205 -1.36 -8.10 -19.31
CA ALA A 205 -2.71 -7.60 -19.57
C ALA A 205 -3.75 -8.25 -18.64
N ASN A 206 -3.61 -9.55 -18.35
CA ASN A 206 -4.50 -10.26 -17.42
C ASN A 206 -4.27 -9.86 -15.95
N LEU A 207 -3.04 -9.51 -15.55
CA LEU A 207 -2.75 -8.93 -14.24
C LEU A 207 -3.36 -7.54 -14.10
N MET A 208 -3.33 -6.74 -15.16
CA MET A 208 -4.00 -5.43 -15.18
C MET A 208 -5.52 -5.58 -15.10
N LEU A 209 -6.09 -6.57 -15.79
CA LEU A 209 -7.50 -6.89 -15.68
C LEU A 209 -7.89 -7.30 -14.24
N LEU A 210 -7.06 -8.11 -13.58
CA LEU A 210 -7.27 -8.47 -12.18
C LEU A 210 -7.27 -7.21 -11.28
N LYS A 211 -6.27 -6.34 -11.43
CA LYS A 211 -6.18 -5.09 -10.66
C LYS A 211 -7.38 -4.17 -10.91
N TYR A 212 -7.89 -4.12 -12.15
CA TYR A 212 -9.13 -3.41 -12.47
C TYR A 212 -10.32 -4.00 -11.72
N TYR A 213 -10.48 -5.33 -11.68
CA TYR A 213 -11.57 -5.96 -10.92
C TYR A 213 -11.46 -5.71 -9.41
N ILE A 214 -10.24 -5.65 -8.86
CA ILE A 214 -10.01 -5.25 -7.46
C ILE A 214 -10.47 -3.80 -7.25
N PHE A 215 -10.05 -2.87 -8.11
CA PHE A 215 -10.47 -1.47 -8.07
C PHE A 215 -12.00 -1.31 -8.14
N LYS A 216 -12.67 -2.11 -8.99
CA LYS A 216 -14.13 -2.12 -9.11
C LYS A 216 -14.86 -2.93 -8.03
N ARG A 217 -14.12 -3.61 -7.15
CA ARG A 217 -14.65 -4.49 -6.08
C ARG A 217 -15.54 -5.63 -6.61
N GLU A 218 -15.20 -6.16 -7.78
CA GLU A 218 -15.96 -7.21 -8.46
C GLU A 218 -15.52 -8.63 -8.00
N VAL A 219 -15.91 -9.01 -6.78
CA VAL A 219 -15.44 -10.24 -6.08
C VAL A 219 -15.45 -11.50 -6.95
N ASN A 220 -16.54 -11.74 -7.70
CA ASN A 220 -16.65 -12.91 -8.57
C ASN A 220 -15.60 -12.91 -9.69
N HIS A 221 -15.39 -11.76 -10.34
CA HIS A 221 -14.39 -11.61 -11.39
C HIS A 221 -12.96 -11.66 -10.82
N ILE A 222 -12.73 -11.13 -9.61
CA ILE A 222 -11.45 -11.26 -8.91
C ILE A 222 -11.09 -12.74 -8.73
N SER A 223 -12.03 -13.55 -8.23
CA SER A 223 -11.79 -15.00 -8.02
C SER A 223 -11.50 -15.73 -9.33
N GLN A 224 -12.31 -15.49 -10.37
CA GLN A 224 -12.15 -16.14 -11.68
C GLN A 224 -10.81 -15.76 -12.33
N GLN A 225 -10.47 -14.48 -12.30
CA GLN A 225 -9.25 -13.96 -12.91
C GLN A 225 -8.00 -14.41 -12.14
N THR A 226 -8.08 -14.52 -10.81
CA THR A 226 -7.00 -15.06 -9.97
C THR A 226 -6.74 -16.53 -10.32
N GLU A 227 -7.79 -17.34 -10.46
CA GLU A 227 -7.63 -18.74 -10.83
C GLU A 227 -7.03 -18.90 -12.23
N TYR A 228 -7.51 -18.11 -13.19
CA TYR A 228 -6.95 -18.08 -14.54
C TYR A 228 -5.45 -17.78 -14.55
N LEU A 229 -5.01 -16.75 -13.81
CA LEU A 229 -3.60 -16.40 -13.70
C LEU A 229 -2.79 -17.49 -12.97
N ASN A 230 -3.31 -18.11 -11.90
CA ASN A 230 -2.66 -19.24 -11.24
C ASN A 230 -2.39 -20.38 -12.25
N GLN A 231 -3.39 -20.78 -13.03
CA GLN A 231 -3.24 -21.82 -14.05
C GLN A 231 -2.23 -21.42 -15.14
N LEU A 232 -2.22 -20.15 -15.58
CA LEU A 232 -1.23 -19.67 -16.53
C LEU A 232 0.20 -19.80 -16.01
N PHE A 233 0.46 -19.46 -14.74
CA PHE A 233 1.78 -19.61 -14.14
C PHE A 233 2.16 -21.09 -13.95
N ILE A 234 1.24 -21.93 -13.46
CA ILE A 234 1.48 -23.39 -13.29
C ILE A 234 1.86 -24.04 -14.62
N ASN A 235 1.07 -23.79 -15.66
CA ASN A 235 1.29 -24.36 -17.00
C ASN A 235 2.58 -23.87 -17.67
N ASN A 236 3.21 -22.80 -17.13
CA ASN A 236 4.43 -22.22 -17.66
C ASN A 236 5.56 -22.12 -16.61
N ALA A 237 5.51 -22.92 -15.55
CA ALA A 237 6.44 -22.83 -14.42
C ALA A 237 7.92 -23.06 -14.80
N SER A 238 8.18 -23.74 -15.93
CA SER A 238 9.54 -23.97 -16.45
C SER A 238 10.15 -22.75 -17.13
N LYS A 239 9.40 -21.65 -17.32
CA LYS A 239 9.85 -20.46 -18.04
C LYS A 239 10.48 -19.42 -17.09
N PRO A 240 11.82 -19.23 -17.13
CA PRO A 240 12.52 -18.37 -16.16
C PRO A 240 12.19 -16.87 -16.32
N ASN A 241 11.77 -16.44 -17.50
CA ASN A 241 11.39 -15.05 -17.81
C ASN A 241 10.10 -14.60 -17.09
N LEU A 242 9.32 -15.51 -16.48
CA LEU A 242 8.07 -15.16 -15.80
C LEU A 242 8.23 -14.78 -14.32
N LYS A 243 9.44 -14.91 -13.74
CA LYS A 243 9.66 -14.71 -12.30
C LYS A 243 9.21 -13.34 -11.81
N ALA A 244 9.47 -12.28 -12.57
CA ALA A 244 9.04 -10.92 -12.22
C ALA A 244 7.52 -10.77 -12.21
N LEU A 245 6.83 -11.34 -13.20
CA LEU A 245 5.37 -11.33 -13.29
C LEU A 245 4.74 -12.19 -12.20
N GLU A 246 5.37 -13.29 -11.81
CA GLU A 246 4.91 -14.13 -10.70
C GLU A 246 5.00 -13.39 -9.37
N MET A 247 6.09 -12.63 -9.14
CA MET A 247 6.20 -11.76 -7.96
C MET A 247 5.13 -10.66 -7.96
N ALA A 248 4.87 -10.03 -9.12
CA ALA A 248 3.81 -9.03 -9.25
C ALA A 248 2.41 -9.64 -8.96
N PHE A 249 2.19 -10.88 -9.39
CA PHE A 249 0.96 -11.60 -9.09
C PHE A 249 0.83 -11.95 -7.61
N LYS A 250 1.91 -12.41 -6.96
CA LYS A 250 1.94 -12.65 -5.50
C LYS A 250 1.61 -11.38 -4.72
N ALA A 251 2.20 -10.24 -5.09
CA ALA A 251 1.87 -8.95 -4.48
C ALA A 251 0.40 -8.54 -4.71
N THR A 252 -0.15 -8.85 -5.89
CA THR A 252 -1.57 -8.60 -6.19
C THR A 252 -2.50 -9.49 -5.35
N LYS A 253 -2.14 -10.76 -5.11
CA LYS A 253 -2.89 -11.64 -4.19
C LYS A 253 -2.85 -11.14 -2.74
N PHE A 254 -1.69 -10.69 -2.29
CA PHE A 254 -1.56 -10.03 -0.98
C PHE A 254 -2.47 -8.79 -0.89
N GLN A 255 -2.54 -7.99 -1.95
CA GLN A 255 -3.47 -6.85 -2.02
C GLN A 255 -4.94 -7.30 -1.89
N ILE A 256 -5.35 -8.39 -2.54
CA ILE A 256 -6.71 -8.95 -2.41
C ILE A 256 -6.99 -9.30 -0.94
N GLU A 257 -6.06 -9.98 -0.27
CA GLU A 257 -6.19 -10.32 1.16
C GLU A 257 -6.33 -9.08 2.06
N LEU A 258 -5.55 -8.02 1.80
CA LEU A 258 -5.69 -6.73 2.50
C LEU A 258 -7.05 -6.07 2.25
N MET A 259 -7.53 -6.11 1.00
CA MET A 259 -8.83 -5.54 0.64
C MET A 259 -10.00 -6.27 1.32
N HIS A 260 -9.85 -7.56 1.65
CA HIS A 260 -10.85 -8.28 2.44
C HIS A 260 -10.89 -7.88 3.92
N LYS A 261 -9.80 -7.31 4.46
CA LYS A 261 -9.73 -6.86 5.86
C LYS A 261 -10.17 -5.41 6.06
N THR A 262 -10.16 -4.60 5.00
CA THR A 262 -10.52 -3.18 5.02
C THR A 262 -12.00 -2.91 4.76
N ASN A 263 -12.75 -3.92 4.27
CA ASN A 263 -14.20 -3.88 4.04
C ASN A 263 -14.96 -4.62 5.13
#